data_AF-A0A1Q4FB33-F1
#
_entry.id   AF-A0A1Q4FB33-F1
#
_cell.length_a   1.000
_cell.length_b   1.000
_cell.length_c   1.000
_cell.angle_alpha   90.00
_cell.angle_beta   90.00
_cell.angle_gamma   90.00
#
_symmetry.space_group_name_H-M   'P 1'
#
loop_
_entity.id
_entity.type
_entity.pdbx_description
1 polymer ?
#
loop_
_entity_poly.entity_id
_entity_poly.type
_entity_poly.pdbx_seq_one_letter_code
_entity_poly.pdbx_strand_id
1 'polypeptide(L)'
;MNLEEAKRQFIMGWGAFGTNWGINRTMAQIHALLLISPDPLTQDDMMEALNISRGNANMNIRDLIGWGLAERVIIAGERKEYFTAEKDIWKVVRQIVKERKKRELEPILQLMEKLEQTEGDKRDREMKAFTEVVTGIKKLGLQADKTLETLIKAEENWFISNLIKIFR
;
A
#
# COMPACT_ATOMS: atom_id res chain seq x y z
N MET A 1 -26.15 -11.38 13.23
CA MET A 1 -24.72 -11.61 13.01
C MET A 1 -24.01 -11.54 14.35
N ASN A 2 -23.21 -12.54 14.72
CA ASN A 2 -22.39 -12.49 15.94
C ASN A 2 -21.00 -11.89 15.63
N LEU A 3 -20.19 -11.65 16.66
CA LEU A 3 -18.87 -11.02 16.48
C LEU A 3 -17.95 -11.83 15.56
N GLU A 4 -17.89 -13.14 15.73
CA GLU A 4 -17.02 -14.01 14.92
C GLU A 4 -17.41 -14.01 13.44
N GLU A 5 -18.72 -13.98 13.15
CA GLU A 5 -19.23 -13.81 11.80
C GLU A 5 -18.82 -12.45 11.21
N ALA A 6 -18.93 -11.37 11.99
CA ALA A 6 -18.55 -10.03 11.56
C ALA A 6 -17.03 -9.93 11.25
N LYS A 7 -16.18 -10.50 12.11
CA LYS A 7 -14.72 -10.56 11.88
C LYS A 7 -14.38 -11.31 10.60
N ARG A 8 -15.02 -12.46 10.37
CA ARG A 8 -14.79 -13.26 9.16
C ARG A 8 -15.19 -12.50 7.91
N GLN A 9 -16.36 -11.84 7.93
CA GLN A 9 -16.80 -11.02 6.81
C GLN A 9 -15.87 -9.82 6.56
N PHE A 10 -15.37 -9.17 7.62
CA PHE A 10 -14.39 -8.11 7.50
C PHE A 10 -13.10 -8.61 6.83
N ILE A 11 -12.51 -9.71 7.31
CA ILE A 11 -11.27 -10.28 6.75
C ILE A 11 -11.46 -10.66 5.29
N MET A 12 -12.57 -11.34 4.95
CA MET A 12 -12.86 -11.72 3.57
C MET A 12 -13.08 -10.52 2.66
N GLY A 13 -13.89 -9.56 3.10
CA GLY A 13 -14.18 -8.33 2.36
C GLY A 13 -12.93 -7.50 2.13
N TRP A 14 -12.07 -7.36 3.14
CA TRP A 14 -10.80 -6.66 3.04
C TRP A 14 -9.83 -7.36 2.09
N GLY A 15 -9.77 -8.69 2.13
CA GLY A 15 -9.01 -9.49 1.16
C GLY A 15 -9.47 -9.30 -0.29
N ALA A 16 -10.78 -9.26 -0.51
CA ALA A 16 -11.37 -9.00 -1.82
C ALA A 16 -11.09 -7.58 -2.31
N PHE A 17 -11.26 -6.58 -1.43
CA PHE A 17 -10.90 -5.19 -1.70
C PHE A 17 -9.42 -5.07 -2.10
N GLY A 18 -8.51 -5.66 -1.31
CA GLY A 18 -7.08 -5.65 -1.62
C GLY A 18 -6.78 -6.26 -3.00
N THR A 19 -7.43 -7.39 -3.34
CA THR A 19 -7.27 -8.03 -4.67
C THR A 19 -7.65 -7.09 -5.80
N ASN A 20 -8.78 -6.38 -5.68
CA ASN A 20 -9.25 -5.43 -6.69
C ASN A 20 -8.29 -4.23 -6.88
N TRP A 21 -7.49 -3.93 -5.87
CA TRP A 21 -6.47 -2.87 -5.89
C TRP A 21 -5.07 -3.41 -6.21
N GLY A 22 -4.96 -4.65 -6.71
CA GLY A 22 -3.69 -5.27 -7.10
C GLY A 22 -2.81 -5.72 -5.94
N ILE A 23 -3.38 -5.88 -4.74
CA ILE A 23 -2.67 -6.39 -3.55
C ILE A 23 -2.91 -7.91 -3.43
N ASN A 24 -1.89 -8.64 -2.98
CA ASN A 24 -2.05 -10.06 -2.67
C ASN A 24 -3.18 -10.28 -1.65
N ARG A 25 -4.13 -11.16 -1.97
CA ARG A 25 -5.29 -11.44 -1.12
C ARG A 25 -4.90 -11.85 0.30
N THR A 26 -3.94 -12.76 0.44
CA THR A 26 -3.53 -13.25 1.76
C THR A 26 -2.82 -12.17 2.56
N MET A 27 -1.99 -11.35 1.93
CA MET A 27 -1.38 -10.18 2.57
C MET A 27 -2.46 -9.26 3.18
N ALA A 28 -3.49 -8.95 2.39
CA ALA A 28 -4.61 -8.13 2.85
C ALA A 28 -5.39 -8.81 3.99
N GLN A 29 -5.63 -10.12 3.92
CA GLN A 29 -6.31 -10.87 4.98
C GLN A 29 -5.51 -10.93 6.29
N ILE A 30 -4.19 -11.12 6.22
CA ILE A 30 -3.31 -11.07 7.39
C ILE A 30 -3.36 -9.67 8.01
N HIS A 31 -3.26 -8.62 7.20
CA HIS A 31 -3.38 -7.25 7.68
C HIS A 31 -4.75 -6.99 8.33
N ALA A 32 -5.84 -7.45 7.71
CA ALA A 32 -7.18 -7.32 8.26
C ALA A 32 -7.33 -8.02 9.61
N LEU A 33 -6.80 -9.24 9.73
CA LEU A 33 -6.76 -9.98 10.98
C LEU A 33 -5.97 -9.19 12.04
N LEU A 34 -4.76 -8.75 11.71
CA LEU A 34 -3.94 -7.95 12.63
C LEU A 34 -4.61 -6.64 13.02
N LEU A 35 -5.37 -5.97 12.14
CA LEU A 35 -6.09 -4.73 12.43
C LEU A 35 -7.17 -4.91 13.51
N ILE A 36 -7.91 -6.03 13.47
CA ILE A 36 -9.03 -6.26 14.39
C ILE A 36 -8.65 -7.09 15.62
N SER A 37 -7.45 -7.65 15.68
CA SER A 37 -6.95 -8.36 16.86
C SER A 37 -6.56 -7.39 17.97
N PRO A 38 -7.07 -7.55 19.20
CA PRO A 38 -6.69 -6.70 20.33
C PRO A 38 -5.22 -6.91 20.74
N ASP A 39 -4.75 -8.16 20.65
CA ASP A 39 -3.41 -8.57 21.05
C ASP A 39 -2.54 -8.92 19.83
N PRO A 40 -1.20 -8.80 19.94
CA PRO A 40 -0.29 -9.28 18.92
C PRO A 40 -0.46 -10.77 18.65
N LEU A 41 -0.35 -11.18 17.39
CA LEU A 41 -0.50 -12.57 16.96
C LEU A 41 0.83 -13.18 16.56
N THR A 42 1.00 -14.47 16.81
CA THR A 42 2.10 -15.24 16.24
C THR A 42 1.79 -15.65 14.80
N GLN A 43 2.82 -16.11 14.08
CA GLN A 43 2.62 -16.71 12.76
C GLN A 43 1.67 -17.92 12.80
N ASP A 44 1.75 -18.74 13.85
CA ASP A 44 0.89 -19.93 13.97
C ASP A 44 -0.58 -19.53 14.15
N ASP A 45 -0.85 -18.48 14.95
CA ASP A 45 -2.22 -17.95 15.12
C ASP A 45 -2.81 -17.46 13.80
N MET A 46 -2.01 -16.77 12.97
CA MET A 46 -2.43 -16.30 11.65
C MET A 46 -2.67 -17.46 10.68
N MET A 47 -1.85 -18.52 10.75
CA MET A 47 -2.04 -19.72 9.93
C MET A 47 -3.35 -20.43 10.27
N GLU A 48 -3.65 -20.57 11.56
CA GLU A 48 -4.87 -21.20 12.04
C GLU A 48 -6.10 -20.37 11.67
N ALA A 49 -6.09 -19.07 11.98
CA ALA A 49 -7.22 -18.17 11.75
C ALA A 49 -7.60 -18.03 10.26
N LEU A 50 -6.61 -18.08 9.36
CA LEU A 50 -6.81 -17.86 7.92
C LEU A 50 -6.74 -19.14 7.09
N ASN A 51 -6.42 -20.28 7.71
CA ASN A 51 -6.18 -21.56 7.04
C ASN A 51 -5.15 -21.45 5.89
N ILE A 52 -3.97 -20.90 6.21
CA ILE A 52 -2.88 -20.68 5.25
C ILE A 52 -1.61 -21.43 5.66
N SER A 53 -0.76 -21.76 4.69
CA SER A 53 0.49 -22.50 4.97
C SER A 53 1.54 -21.62 5.66
N ARG A 54 2.50 -22.26 6.35
CA ARG A 54 3.62 -21.58 7.01
C ARG A 54 4.44 -20.72 6.04
N GLY A 55 4.74 -21.25 4.85
CA GLY A 55 5.48 -20.51 3.83
C GLY A 55 4.72 -19.28 3.33
N ASN A 56 3.41 -19.44 3.10
CA ASN A 56 2.55 -18.35 2.66
C ASN A 56 2.40 -17.26 3.75
N ALA A 57 2.21 -17.65 5.01
CA ALA A 57 2.17 -16.71 6.14
C ALA A 57 3.48 -15.93 6.27
N ASN A 58 4.64 -16.60 6.30
CA ASN A 58 5.95 -15.95 6.45
C ASN A 58 6.21 -14.93 5.32
N MET A 59 5.94 -15.30 4.06
CA MET A 59 6.08 -14.40 2.91
C MET A 59 5.27 -13.12 3.11
N ASN A 60 3.96 -13.25 3.37
CA ASN A 60 3.07 -12.10 3.47
C ASN A 60 3.31 -11.26 4.74
N ILE A 61 3.71 -11.86 5.86
CA ILE A 61 4.12 -11.13 7.07
C ILE A 61 5.36 -10.28 6.78
N ARG A 62 6.36 -10.86 6.10
CA ARG A 62 7.57 -10.13 5.71
C ARG A 62 7.24 -8.98 4.77
N ASP A 63 6.34 -9.20 3.81
CA ASP A 63 5.89 -8.15 2.91
C ASP A 63 5.18 -7.04 3.68
N LEU A 64 4.27 -7.35 4.61
CA LEU A 64 3.61 -6.35 5.46
C LEU A 64 4.61 -5.53 6.27
N ILE A 65 5.63 -6.17 6.84
CA ILE A 65 6.72 -5.47 7.53
C ILE A 65 7.50 -4.57 6.56
N GLY A 66 7.82 -5.07 5.37
CA GLY A 66 8.51 -4.30 4.33
C GLY A 66 7.71 -3.10 3.82
N TRP A 67 6.38 -3.16 3.89
CA TRP A 67 5.46 -2.05 3.61
C TRP A 67 5.24 -1.14 4.84
N GLY A 68 5.78 -1.48 6.01
CA GLY A 68 5.54 -0.75 7.26
C GLY A 68 4.10 -0.84 7.78
N LEU A 69 3.37 -1.88 7.38
CA LEU A 69 1.97 -2.12 7.78
C LEU A 69 1.83 -3.17 8.89
N ALA A 70 2.92 -3.87 9.19
CA ALA A 70 3.03 -4.72 10.37
C ALA A 70 4.40 -4.53 11.01
N GLU A 71 4.49 -4.83 12.28
CA GLU A 71 5.75 -4.81 13.04
C GLU A 71 5.88 -6.02 13.95
N ARG A 72 7.12 -6.35 14.30
CA ARG A 72 7.45 -7.41 15.25
C ARG A 72 7.37 -6.86 16.67
N VAL A 73 6.70 -7.60 17.54
CA VAL A 73 6.59 -7.29 18.97
C VAL A 73 7.35 -8.33 19.76
N ILE A 74 8.17 -7.87 20.71
CA ILE A 74 8.88 -8.73 21.66
C ILE A 74 8.06 -8.76 22.94
N ILE A 75 7.65 -9.96 23.36
CA ILE A 75 6.95 -10.18 24.64
C ILE A 75 7.95 -10.82 25.60
N ALA A 76 8.15 -10.21 26.77
CA ALA A 76 9.10 -10.68 27.76
C ALA A 76 8.73 -12.08 28.27
N GLY A 77 9.69 -13.00 28.28
CA GLY A 77 9.48 -14.38 28.70
C GLY A 77 9.00 -15.32 27.58
N GLU A 78 8.53 -14.76 26.45
CA GLU A 78 8.12 -15.55 25.29
C GLU A 78 9.29 -15.81 24.34
N ARG A 79 9.32 -17.00 23.74
CA ARG A 79 10.30 -17.37 22.71
C ARG A 79 9.77 -17.18 21.28
N LYS A 80 8.46 -16.99 21.13
CA LYS A 80 7.80 -16.83 19.83
C LYS A 80 7.91 -15.39 19.34
N GLU A 81 7.92 -15.21 18.03
CA GLU A 81 7.74 -13.89 17.41
C GLU A 81 6.24 -13.55 17.37
N TYR A 82 5.92 -12.34 17.80
CA TYR A 82 4.58 -11.76 17.72
C TYR A 82 4.55 -10.60 16.73
N PHE A 83 3.39 -10.34 16.16
CA PHE A 83 3.19 -9.34 15.14
C PHE A 83 1.94 -8.51 15.44
N THR A 84 2.01 -7.21 15.17
CA THR A 84 0.88 -6.28 15.24
C THR A 84 0.84 -5.37 14.02
N ALA A 85 -0.24 -4.63 13.85
CA ALA A 85 -0.43 -3.65 12.78
C ALA A 85 -0.89 -2.30 13.34
N GLU A 86 -0.59 -1.22 12.62
CA GLU A 86 -1.11 0.13 12.92
C GLU A 86 -2.63 0.14 12.82
N LYS A 87 -3.30 0.60 13.87
CA LYS A 87 -4.77 0.58 14.01
C LYS A 87 -5.44 1.84 13.47
N ASP A 88 -4.69 2.93 13.43
CA ASP A 88 -5.13 4.20 12.85
C ASP A 88 -5.17 4.07 11.32
N ILE A 89 -6.38 4.00 10.77
CA ILE A 89 -6.61 3.82 9.34
C ILE A 89 -6.04 4.98 8.52
N TRP A 90 -6.01 6.20 9.05
CA TRP A 90 -5.41 7.33 8.35
C TRP A 90 -3.90 7.15 8.21
N LYS A 91 -3.22 6.69 9.26
CA LYS A 91 -1.79 6.34 9.17
C LYS A 91 -1.53 5.18 8.21
N VAL A 92 -2.36 4.14 8.24
CA VAL A 92 -2.29 3.01 7.28
C VAL A 92 -2.37 3.53 5.84
N VAL A 93 -3.36 4.36 5.52
CA VAL A 93 -3.51 4.92 4.17
C VAL A 93 -2.30 5.77 3.77
N ARG A 94 -1.81 6.64 4.65
CA ARG A 94 -0.61 7.44 4.38
C ARG A 94 0.62 6.56 4.13
N GLN A 95 0.78 5.50 4.90
CA GLN A 95 1.89 4.56 4.72
C GLN A 95 1.78 3.81 3.39
N ILE A 96 0.59 3.35 2.98
CA ILE A 96 0.36 2.73 1.67
C ILE A 96 0.69 3.71 0.54
N VAL A 97 0.20 4.94 0.62
CA VAL A 97 0.44 5.98 -0.40
C VAL A 97 1.93 6.28 -0.53
N LYS A 98 2.63 6.42 0.61
CA LYS A 98 4.07 6.64 0.65
C LYS A 98 4.84 5.49 -0.01
N GLU A 99 4.52 4.24 0.35
CA GLU A 99 5.21 3.08 -0.21
C GLU A 99 4.89 2.89 -1.70
N ARG A 100 3.65 3.13 -2.14
CA ARG A 100 3.31 3.09 -3.57
C ARG A 100 4.02 4.17 -4.38
N LYS A 101 4.05 5.42 -3.88
CA LYS A 101 4.84 6.49 -4.51
C LYS A 101 6.29 6.03 -4.71
N LYS A 102 6.92 5.53 -3.65
CA LYS A 102 8.31 5.08 -3.67
C LYS A 102 8.57 3.90 -4.61
N ARG A 103 7.68 2.92 -4.63
CA ARG A 103 7.87 1.65 -5.36
C ARG A 103 7.42 1.73 -6.83
N GLU A 104 6.47 2.60 -7.15
CA GLU A 104 5.81 2.63 -8.46
C GLU A 104 6.03 3.96 -9.19
N LEU A 105 5.78 5.09 -8.53
CA LEU A 105 5.82 6.40 -9.20
C LEU A 105 7.26 6.92 -9.39
N GLU A 106 8.08 6.88 -8.34
CA GLU A 106 9.47 7.36 -8.38
C GLU A 106 10.30 6.64 -9.47
N PRO A 107 10.24 5.31 -9.64
CA PRO A 107 10.98 4.63 -10.71
C PRO A 107 10.50 5.03 -12.13
N ILE A 108 9.20 5.25 -12.31
CA ILE A 108 8.66 5.70 -13.60
C ILE A 108 9.16 7.12 -13.90
N LEU A 109 9.17 8.01 -12.92
CA LEU A 109 9.68 9.38 -13.12
C LEU A 109 11.17 9.40 -13.49
N GLN A 110 11.99 8.58 -12.81
CA GLN A 110 13.41 8.42 -13.14
C GLN A 110 13.61 7.87 -14.56
N LEU A 111 12.78 6.91 -14.97
CA LEU A 111 12.81 6.38 -16.33
C LEU A 111 12.42 7.47 -17.35
N MET A 112 11.33 8.21 -17.13
CA MET A 112 10.91 9.27 -18.05
C MET A 112 11.99 10.34 -18.18
N GLU A 113 12.64 10.73 -17.08
CA GLU A 113 13.75 11.68 -17.11
C GLU A 113 14.92 11.20 -17.96
N LYS A 114 15.28 9.92 -17.87
CA LYS A 114 16.30 9.32 -18.74
C LYS A 114 15.86 9.31 -20.20
N LEU A 115 14.61 8.95 -20.48
CA LEU A 115 14.09 8.85 -21.86
C LEU A 115 13.93 10.22 -22.52
N GLU A 116 13.65 11.29 -21.77
CA GLU A 116 13.63 12.66 -22.31
C GLU A 116 14.98 13.10 -22.88
N GLN A 117 16.08 12.51 -22.43
CA GLN A 117 17.44 12.81 -22.90
C GLN A 117 17.80 12.04 -24.18
N THR A 118 16.86 11.31 -24.79
CA THR A 118 17.10 10.58 -26.03
C THR A 118 17.46 11.58 -27.15
N GLU A 119 18.60 11.34 -27.79
CA GLU A 119 19.03 12.12 -28.95
C GLU A 119 18.43 11.56 -30.24
N GLY A 120 18.05 12.45 -31.15
CA GLY A 120 17.47 12.09 -32.44
C GLY A 120 17.14 13.31 -33.29
N ASP A 121 16.85 13.10 -34.57
CA ASP A 121 16.41 14.20 -35.45
C ASP A 121 15.02 14.67 -35.00
N LYS A 122 14.92 15.93 -34.56
CA LYS A 122 13.65 16.54 -34.14
C LYS A 122 12.64 16.70 -35.29
N ARG A 123 13.04 16.49 -36.54
CA ARG A 123 12.14 16.47 -37.71
C ARG A 123 11.60 15.07 -37.98
N ASP A 124 12.22 14.03 -37.42
CA ASP A 124 11.73 12.67 -37.51
C ASP A 124 10.39 12.51 -36.78
N ARG A 125 9.45 11.79 -37.41
CA ARG A 125 8.09 11.66 -36.90
C ARG A 125 8.02 10.73 -35.70
N GLU A 126 8.84 9.67 -35.67
CA GLU A 126 8.88 8.73 -34.55
C GLU A 126 9.48 9.40 -33.33
N MET A 127 10.57 10.17 -33.52
CA MET A 127 11.20 10.94 -32.45
C MET A 127 10.23 11.93 -31.80
N LYS A 128 9.47 12.69 -32.60
CA LYS A 128 8.45 13.61 -32.05
C LYS A 128 7.39 12.88 -31.24
N ALA A 129 6.79 11.82 -31.80
CA ALA A 129 5.73 11.07 -31.13
C ALA A 129 6.21 10.46 -29.80
N PHE A 130 7.43 9.91 -29.80
CA PHE A 130 8.06 9.38 -28.59
C PHE A 130 8.26 10.47 -27.52
N THR A 131 8.90 11.59 -27.88
CA THR A 131 9.17 12.67 -26.93
C THR A 131 7.89 13.27 -26.36
N GLU A 132 6.84 13.43 -27.17
CA GLU A 132 5.55 13.94 -26.71
C GLU A 132 4.92 13.04 -25.63
N VAL A 133 4.91 11.73 -25.84
CA VAL A 133 4.36 10.77 -24.87
C VAL A 133 5.18 10.74 -23.58
N VAL A 134 6.52 10.65 -23.69
CA VAL A 134 7.42 10.64 -22.52
C VAL A 134 7.24 11.91 -21.69
N THR A 135 7.23 13.08 -22.34
CA THR A 135 7.03 14.37 -21.66
C THR A 135 5.65 14.44 -21.00
N GLY A 136 4.61 13.94 -21.69
CA GLY A 136 3.25 13.89 -21.16
C GLY A 136 3.14 13.04 -19.89
N ILE A 137 3.73 11.83 -19.91
CA ILE A 137 3.77 10.93 -18.75
C ILE A 137 4.55 11.57 -17.60
N LYS A 138 5.73 12.14 -17.86
CA LYS A 138 6.53 12.82 -16.83
C LYS A 138 5.75 13.95 -16.17
N LYS A 139 5.12 14.81 -16.96
CA LYS A 139 4.35 15.94 -16.46
C LYS A 139 3.20 15.48 -15.56
N LEU A 140 2.44 14.48 -15.99
CA LEU A 140 1.35 13.90 -15.19
C LEU A 140 1.88 13.27 -13.91
N GLY A 141 2.97 12.50 -13.99
CA GLY A 141 3.61 11.87 -12.85
C GLY A 141 4.09 12.89 -11.80
N LEU A 142 4.69 14.00 -12.21
CA LEU A 142 5.12 15.07 -11.30
C LEU A 142 3.94 15.77 -10.61
N GLN A 143 2.81 15.95 -11.31
CA GLN A 143 1.59 16.49 -10.72
C GLN A 143 0.98 15.52 -9.70
N ALA A 144 0.94 14.24 -10.03
CA ALA A 144 0.53 13.19 -9.10
C ALA A 144 1.44 13.17 -7.87
N ASP A 145 2.76 13.23 -8.06
CA ASP A 145 3.75 13.22 -6.98
C ASP A 145 3.52 14.33 -5.97
N LYS A 146 3.37 15.58 -6.45
CA LYS A 146 3.07 16.74 -5.60
C LYS A 146 1.77 16.59 -4.83
N THR A 147 0.75 16.00 -5.45
CA THR A 147 -0.54 15.74 -4.82
C THR A 147 -0.39 14.68 -3.72
N LEU A 148 0.30 13.58 -4.00
CA LEU A 148 0.56 12.51 -3.04
C LEU A 148 1.41 12.99 -1.86
N GLU A 149 2.41 13.84 -2.09
CA GLU A 149 3.18 14.45 -0.99
C GLU A 149 2.31 15.28 -0.06
N THR A 150 1.37 16.03 -0.62
CA THR A 150 0.44 16.84 0.16
C THR A 150 -0.44 15.94 1.02
N LEU A 151 -0.91 14.79 0.48
CA LEU A 151 -1.70 13.80 1.23
C LEU A 151 -0.90 13.17 2.38
N ILE A 152 0.37 12.83 2.14
CA ILE A 152 1.25 12.25 3.16
C ILE A 152 1.49 13.23 4.32
N LYS A 153 1.64 14.53 3.99
CA LYS A 153 1.91 15.61 4.96
C LYS A 153 0.65 16.13 5.65
N ALA A 154 -0.53 15.92 5.08
CA ALA A 154 -1.79 16.43 5.61
C ALA A 154 -2.30 15.68 6.85
N GLU A 155 -2.94 16.42 7.74
CA GLU A 155 -3.79 15.88 8.79
C GLU A 155 -5.14 15.43 8.21
N GLU A 156 -5.74 14.38 8.78
CA GLU A 156 -6.97 13.73 8.31
C GLU A 156 -8.10 14.75 8.06
N ASN A 157 -8.30 15.66 9.01
CA ASN A 157 -9.38 16.66 8.99
C ASN A 157 -9.24 17.66 7.83
N TRP A 158 -8.02 18.04 7.47
CA TRP A 158 -7.79 18.99 6.37
C TRP A 158 -8.15 18.37 5.01
N PHE A 159 -7.79 17.10 4.79
CA PHE A 159 -8.06 16.41 3.53
C PHE A 159 -9.56 16.15 3.32
N ILE A 160 -10.23 15.60 4.33
CA ILE A 160 -11.68 15.33 4.27
C ILE A 160 -12.44 16.65 4.04
N SER A 161 -12.03 17.74 4.69
CA SER A 161 -12.67 19.06 4.49
C SER A 161 -12.51 19.61 3.07
N ASN A 162 -11.42 19.28 2.36
CA ASN A 162 -11.19 19.71 0.98
C ASN A 162 -11.87 18.79 -0.03
N LEU A 163 -11.93 17.48 0.22
CA LEU A 163 -12.73 16.57 -0.61
C LEU A 163 -14.22 16.92 -0.57
N ILE A 164 -14.77 17.20 0.61
CA ILE A 164 -16.18 17.60 0.76
C ILE A 164 -16.48 18.89 -0.04
N LYS A 165 -15.52 19.82 -0.17
CA LYS A 165 -15.69 21.04 -0.97
C LYS A 165 -15.66 20.80 -2.48
N ILE A 166 -15.04 19.72 -2.94
CA ILE A 166 -14.96 19.38 -4.37
C ILE A 166 -16.26 18.68 -4.84
N PHE A 167 -16.98 18.02 -3.93
CA PHE A 167 -18.27 17.37 -4.21
C PHE A 167 -19.49 18.25 -3.86
N ARG A 168 -19.29 19.55 -3.64
CA ARG A 168 -20.35 20.52 -3.31
C ARG A 168 -20.44 21.62 -4.36
#